data_AF-A0A845KU56-F1
#
_entry.id   AF-A0A845KU56-F1
#
_cell.length_a   1.000
_cell.length_b   1.000
_cell.length_c   1.000
_cell.angle_alpha   90.00
_cell.angle_beta   90.00
_cell.angle_gamma   90.00
#
_symmetry.space_group_name_H-M   'P 1'
#
loop_
_entity.id
_entity.type
_entity.pdbx_description
1 polymer ?
#
loop_
_entity_poly.entity_id
_entity_poly.type
_entity_poly.pdbx_seq_one_letter_code
_entity_poly.pdbx_strand_id
1 'polypeptide(L)'
;MKEDGLAGEVTRAKLNNAYNTRSSAKVNNSWVARLQAACNAQGFSNQTVDGIAGKNTLAGCPTCRIGARGDITKLIQERLNNLGYDCGSVDGIFGGKTETAVKACQEAHELQADGVVGQNTWRVLLGL
;
A
#
# COMPACT_ATOMS: atom_id res chain seq x y z
N MET A 1 35.23 19.25 6.44
CA MET A 1 34.28 20.37 6.23
C MET A 1 33.47 19.96 5.00
N LYS A 2 32.38 19.21 5.20
CA LYS A 2 31.00 19.68 5.39
C LYS A 2 30.46 20.35 4.12
N GLU A 3 29.67 19.61 3.36
CA GLU A 3 28.57 20.16 2.56
C GLU A 3 27.31 19.32 2.86
N ASP A 4 26.58 19.79 3.86
CA ASP A 4 25.15 19.55 4.06
C ASP A 4 24.39 20.28 2.95
N GLY A 5 23.36 19.66 2.33
CA GLY A 5 22.63 20.32 1.25
C GLY A 5 21.37 19.62 0.75
N LEU A 6 20.35 19.60 1.60
CA LEU A 6 18.90 19.68 1.32
C LEU A 6 18.26 18.78 0.23
N ALA A 7 17.43 17.87 0.74
CA ALA A 7 16.12 17.45 0.24
C ALA A 7 15.60 18.19 -1.01
N GLY A 8 15.57 17.49 -2.13
CA GLY A 8 14.79 17.87 -3.31
C GLY A 8 13.30 17.82 -3.00
N GLU A 9 12.77 18.97 -2.65
CA GLU A 9 11.36 19.27 -2.44
C GLU A 9 10.54 18.98 -3.72
N VAL A 10 10.09 17.73 -3.88
CA VAL A 10 8.92 17.43 -4.71
C VAL A 10 7.70 17.99 -3.98
N THR A 11 7.48 19.28 -4.21
CA THR A 11 6.37 20.10 -3.73
C THR A 11 5.09 19.27 -3.53
N ARG A 12 4.75 19.10 -2.25
CA ARG A 12 3.59 18.41 -1.64
C ARG A 12 2.22 18.84 -2.19
N ALA A 13 2.18 19.78 -3.15
CA ALA A 13 0.99 20.39 -3.72
C ALA A 13 0.46 19.72 -5.01
N LYS A 14 1.25 18.87 -5.71
CA LYS A 14 0.77 18.20 -6.95
C LYS A 14 0.15 16.81 -6.74
N LEU A 15 0.39 16.16 -5.60
CA LEU A 15 -0.19 14.84 -5.30
C LEU A 15 -1.62 14.94 -4.72
N ASN A 16 -1.99 16.09 -4.12
CA ASN A 16 -3.29 16.26 -3.46
C ASN A 16 -4.45 16.63 -4.39
N ASN A 17 -4.21 16.91 -5.68
CA ASN A 17 -5.26 17.34 -6.62
C ASN A 17 -5.87 16.20 -7.46
N ALA A 18 -5.44 14.94 -7.27
CA ALA A 18 -6.07 13.77 -7.92
C ALA A 18 -7.02 13.01 -6.98
N TYR A 19 -7.01 13.32 -5.68
CA TYR A 19 -7.78 12.60 -4.66
C TYR A 19 -9.09 13.30 -4.25
N ASN A 20 -9.38 14.49 -4.80
CA ASN A 20 -10.53 15.28 -4.35
C ASN A 20 -11.42 15.77 -5.52
N THR A 21 -12.16 14.85 -6.14
CA THR A 21 -13.38 15.21 -6.90
C THR A 21 -14.54 14.29 -6.50
N ARG A 22 -15.17 14.68 -5.40
CA ARG A 22 -16.59 14.58 -5.02
C ARG A 22 -17.52 13.78 -5.96
N SER A 23 -18.00 12.64 -5.45
CA SER A 23 -19.30 11.99 -5.71
C SER A 23 -19.69 11.59 -7.15
N SER A 24 -19.88 10.28 -7.34
CA SER A 24 -20.93 9.68 -8.20
C SER A 24 -20.70 9.51 -9.71
N ALA A 25 -19.58 8.91 -10.17
CA ALA A 25 -19.54 8.27 -11.49
C ALA A 25 -18.44 7.18 -11.64
N LYS A 26 -18.83 5.91 -11.55
CA LYS A 26 -18.33 4.77 -12.34
C LYS A 26 -16.83 4.35 -12.24
N VAL A 27 -16.56 3.35 -11.39
CA VAL A 27 -15.84 2.08 -11.71
C VAL A 27 -14.38 2.09 -12.22
N ASN A 28 -13.65 3.19 -12.43
CA ASN A 28 -12.46 3.09 -13.32
C ASN A 28 -11.03 3.38 -12.78
N ASN A 29 -10.70 3.25 -11.48
CA ASN A 29 -9.27 3.15 -11.06
C ASN A 29 -8.98 2.69 -9.61
N SER A 30 -9.79 1.80 -9.01
CA SER A 30 -9.63 1.48 -7.58
C SER A 30 -8.41 0.59 -7.33
N TRP A 31 -7.40 1.10 -6.59
CA TRP A 31 -6.28 0.29 -6.08
C TRP A 31 -6.78 -0.99 -5.39
N VAL A 32 -7.95 -0.90 -4.73
CA VAL A 32 -8.63 -2.02 -4.08
C VAL A 32 -9.05 -3.10 -5.09
N ALA A 33 -9.56 -2.72 -6.27
CA ALA A 33 -9.94 -3.69 -7.29
C ALA A 33 -8.71 -4.44 -7.82
N ARG A 34 -7.59 -3.74 -8.01
CA ARG A 34 -6.31 -4.36 -8.39
C ARG A 34 -5.81 -5.32 -7.32
N LEU A 35 -5.96 -4.97 -6.04
CA LEU A 35 -5.63 -5.84 -4.92
C LEU A 35 -6.53 -7.07 -4.87
N GLN A 36 -7.85 -6.91 -4.96
CA GLN A 36 -8.81 -8.02 -5.00
C GLN A 36 -8.49 -8.98 -6.16
N ALA A 37 -8.21 -8.44 -7.35
CA ALA A 37 -7.82 -9.24 -8.51
C ALA A 37 -6.48 -9.95 -8.30
N ALA A 38 -5.48 -9.28 -7.72
CA ALA A 38 -4.18 -9.88 -7.43
C ALA A 38 -4.27 -11.00 -6.39
N CYS A 39 -5.09 -10.81 -5.34
CA CYS A 39 -5.40 -11.85 -4.35
C CYS A 39 -6.08 -13.07 -5.00
N ASN A 40 -7.03 -12.84 -5.92
CA ASN A 40 -7.67 -13.93 -6.65
C ASN A 40 -6.68 -14.65 -7.58
N ALA A 41 -5.90 -13.90 -8.37
CA ALA A 41 -4.95 -14.45 -9.33
C ALA A 41 -3.83 -15.27 -8.67
N GLN A 42 -3.42 -14.89 -7.46
CA GLN A 42 -2.41 -15.61 -6.68
C GLN A 42 -2.99 -16.70 -5.77
N GLY A 43 -4.30 -16.96 -5.85
CA GLY A 43 -4.97 -18.05 -5.13
C GLY A 43 -5.21 -17.79 -3.64
N PHE A 44 -5.11 -16.54 -3.17
CA PHE A 44 -5.37 -16.17 -1.78
C PHE A 44 -6.85 -15.95 -1.49
N SER A 45 -7.65 -15.63 -2.51
CA SER A 45 -9.10 -15.45 -2.37
C SER A 45 -9.86 -15.87 -3.63
N ASN A 46 -11.18 -15.97 -3.53
CA ASN A 46 -12.07 -16.10 -4.67
C ASN A 46 -13.25 -15.12 -4.51
N GLN A 47 -12.93 -13.84 -4.36
CA GLN A 47 -13.89 -12.78 -4.03
C GLN A 47 -14.30 -11.99 -5.28
N THR A 48 -15.43 -11.29 -5.21
CA THR A 48 -15.83 -10.35 -6.25
C THR A 48 -14.86 -9.17 -6.32
N VAL A 49 -14.39 -8.84 -7.53
CA VAL A 49 -13.56 -7.65 -7.78
C VAL A 49 -14.49 -6.45 -7.98
N ASP A 50 -15.00 -5.91 -6.87
CA ASP A 50 -15.94 -4.79 -6.85
C ASP A 50 -15.25 -3.42 -6.60
N GLY A 51 -13.97 -3.43 -6.23
CA GLY A 51 -13.21 -2.23 -5.91
C GLY A 51 -13.60 -1.55 -4.60
N ILE A 52 -14.38 -2.22 -3.76
CA ILE A 52 -14.87 -1.74 -2.47
C ILE A 52 -14.02 -2.35 -1.36
N ALA A 53 -13.36 -1.51 -0.56
CA ALA A 53 -12.63 -1.98 0.61
C ALA A 53 -13.65 -2.44 1.67
N GLY A 54 -13.46 -3.64 2.21
CA GLY A 54 -14.33 -4.19 3.23
C GLY A 54 -13.81 -5.49 3.82
N LYS A 55 -14.65 -6.16 4.61
CA LYS A 55 -14.30 -7.41 5.30
C LYS A 55 -13.84 -8.52 4.34
N ASN A 56 -14.46 -8.63 3.16
CA ASN A 56 -14.10 -9.63 2.16
C ASN A 56 -12.69 -9.39 1.60
N THR A 57 -12.37 -8.14 1.29
CA THR A 57 -11.03 -7.76 0.81
C THR A 57 -9.98 -8.00 1.87
N LEU A 58 -10.25 -7.57 3.11
CA LEU A 58 -9.34 -7.79 4.23
C LEU A 58 -9.06 -9.28 4.48
N ALA A 59 -10.09 -10.12 4.38
CA ALA A 59 -9.96 -11.57 4.56
C ALA A 59 -9.19 -12.24 3.41
N GLY A 60 -9.27 -11.69 2.19
CA GLY A 60 -8.54 -12.21 1.03
C GLY A 60 -7.10 -11.70 0.89
N CYS A 61 -6.70 -10.70 1.67
CA CYS A 61 -5.33 -10.17 1.64
C CYS A 61 -4.37 -11.10 2.40
N PRO A 62 -3.30 -11.61 1.75
CA PRO A 62 -2.35 -12.48 2.42
C PRO A 62 -1.45 -11.70 3.37
N THR A 63 -0.87 -12.41 4.34
CA THR A 63 0.20 -11.86 5.17
C THR A 63 1.48 -11.74 4.33
N CYS A 64 1.96 -10.51 4.11
CA CYS A 64 3.21 -10.26 3.37
C CYS A 64 4.34 -9.86 4.32
N ARG A 65 5.54 -10.40 4.11
CA ARG A 65 6.76 -10.11 4.89
C ARG A 65 7.97 -10.09 3.97
N ILE A 66 9.14 -9.76 4.52
CA ILE A 66 10.40 -9.81 3.79
C ILE A 66 10.56 -11.12 2.99
N GLY A 67 10.99 -10.98 1.74
CA GLY A 67 11.09 -12.09 0.78
C GLY A 67 9.82 -12.37 -0.02
N ALA A 68 8.66 -11.80 0.35
CA ALA A 68 7.45 -11.87 -0.48
C ALA A 68 7.67 -11.21 -1.85
N ARG A 69 7.03 -11.74 -2.88
CA ARG A 69 7.18 -11.26 -4.25
C ARG A 69 5.86 -11.32 -5.01
N GLY A 70 5.72 -10.47 -6.01
CA GLY A 70 4.60 -10.49 -6.95
C GLY A 70 3.75 -9.23 -6.89
N ASP A 71 2.58 -9.28 -7.51
CA ASP A 71 1.79 -8.07 -7.73
C ASP A 71 1.16 -7.51 -6.45
N ILE A 72 0.92 -8.35 -5.44
CA ILE A 72 0.46 -7.89 -4.13
C ILE A 72 1.55 -7.04 -3.46
N THR A 73 2.81 -7.46 -3.56
CA THR A 73 3.95 -6.68 -3.06
C THR A 73 4.08 -5.35 -3.79
N LYS A 74 3.89 -5.32 -5.12
CA LYS A 74 3.88 -4.05 -5.88
C LYS A 74 2.78 -3.12 -5.38
N LEU A 75 1.58 -3.65 -5.11
CA LEU A 75 0.46 -2.86 -4.62
C LEU A 75 0.72 -2.31 -3.21
N ILE A 76 1.37 -3.07 -2.33
CA ILE A 76 1.82 -2.60 -1.02
C ILE A 76 2.82 -1.45 -1.20
N GLN A 77 3.85 -1.63 -2.01
CA GLN A 77 4.88 -0.62 -2.26
C GLN A 77 4.27 0.67 -2.86
N GLU A 78 3.41 0.54 -3.87
CA GLU A 78 2.68 1.67 -4.47
C GLU A 78 1.86 2.43 -3.41
N ARG A 79 1.18 1.70 -2.52
CA ARG A 79 0.35 2.30 -1.47
C ARG A 79 1.18 2.98 -0.40
N LEU A 80 2.26 2.36 0.07
CA LEU A 80 3.17 2.93 1.05
C LEU A 80 3.77 4.25 0.54
N ASN A 81 4.29 4.25 -0.69
CA ASN A 81 4.80 5.46 -1.33
C ASN A 81 3.72 6.55 -1.46
N ASN A 82 2.47 6.17 -1.79
CA ASN A 82 1.35 7.12 -1.87
C ASN A 82 1.02 7.73 -0.49
N LEU A 83 1.12 6.95 0.57
CA LEU A 83 0.95 7.40 1.96
C LEU A 83 2.15 8.20 2.49
N GLY A 84 3.25 8.28 1.74
CA GLY A 84 4.46 9.02 2.11
C GLY A 84 5.53 8.20 2.83
N TYR A 85 5.37 6.88 2.91
CA TYR A 85 6.40 5.97 3.43
C TYR A 85 7.28 5.50 2.28
N ASP A 86 8.53 5.98 2.22
CA ASP A 86 9.48 5.61 1.17
C ASP A 86 9.84 4.11 1.26
N CYS A 87 9.23 3.30 0.38
CA CYS A 87 9.60 1.89 0.24
C CYS A 87 10.62 1.66 -0.88
N GLY A 88 11.07 2.73 -1.55
CA GLY A 88 11.86 2.68 -2.77
C GLY A 88 11.03 2.34 -4.01
N SER A 89 11.69 1.70 -4.98
CA SER A 89 11.08 1.30 -6.25
C SER A 89 9.97 0.27 -6.08
N VAL A 90 8.91 0.39 -6.88
CA VAL A 90 7.81 -0.59 -6.93
C VAL A 90 8.22 -1.76 -7.83
N ASP A 91 9.15 -2.59 -7.34
CA ASP A 91 9.71 -3.74 -8.05
C ASP A 91 8.95 -5.05 -7.80
N GLY A 92 8.05 -5.07 -6.81
CA GLY A 92 7.32 -6.26 -6.42
C GLY A 92 8.14 -7.25 -5.61
N ILE A 93 9.25 -6.82 -5.00
CA ILE A 93 10.11 -7.59 -4.11
C ILE A 93 10.09 -6.94 -2.73
N PHE A 94 9.64 -7.69 -1.73
CA PHE A 94 9.58 -7.20 -0.37
C PHE A 94 10.99 -7.27 0.23
N GLY A 95 11.77 -6.21 0.02
CA GLY A 95 13.12 -6.04 0.56
C GLY A 95 13.15 -5.22 1.86
N GLY A 96 14.37 -4.92 2.33
CA GLY A 96 14.57 -4.16 3.57
C GLY A 96 13.95 -2.76 3.56
N LYS A 97 13.97 -2.05 2.41
CA LYS A 97 13.30 -0.73 2.29
C LYS A 97 11.79 -0.83 2.46
N THR A 98 11.17 -1.85 1.86
CA THR A 98 9.73 -2.09 2.01
C THR A 98 9.39 -2.45 3.45
N GLU A 99 10.22 -3.26 4.12
CA GLU A 99 10.04 -3.56 5.54
C GLU A 99 10.10 -2.30 6.41
N THR A 100 11.10 -1.44 6.22
CA THR A 100 11.21 -0.16 6.95
C THR A 100 10.00 0.73 6.73
N ALA A 101 9.51 0.84 5.48
CA ALA A 101 8.30 1.60 5.17
C ALA A 101 7.05 1.02 5.84
N VAL A 102 6.93 -0.31 5.90
CA VAL A 102 5.83 -0.97 6.62
C VAL A 102 5.91 -0.69 8.12
N LYS A 103 7.09 -0.79 8.74
CA LYS A 103 7.28 -0.46 10.16
C LYS A 103 6.89 0.98 10.45
N ALA A 104 7.37 1.94 9.65
CA ALA A 104 7.00 3.34 9.80
C ALA A 104 5.48 3.56 9.70
N CYS A 105 4.82 2.88 8.76
CA CYS A 105 3.37 2.91 8.64
C CYS A 105 2.66 2.28 9.85
N GLN A 106 3.19 1.19 10.40
CA GLN A 106 2.65 0.55 11.60
C GLN A 106 2.79 1.47 12.82
N GLU A 107 3.96 2.06 13.03
CA GLU A 107 4.23 2.99 14.13
C GLU A 107 3.33 4.22 14.07
N ALA A 108 3.16 4.81 12.89
CA ALA A 108 2.30 5.98 12.68
C ALA A 108 0.81 5.70 12.94
N HIS A 109 0.40 4.42 12.90
CA HIS A 109 -0.97 3.98 13.15
C HIS A 109 -1.11 3.20 14.47
N GLU A 110 -0.14 3.34 15.39
CA GLU A 110 -0.17 2.72 16.72
C GLU A 110 -0.28 1.18 16.68
N LEU A 111 0.22 0.57 15.61
CA LEU A 111 0.32 -0.87 15.45
C LEU A 111 1.69 -1.37 15.91
N GLN A 112 1.79 -2.67 16.19
CA GLN A 112 3.06 -3.31 16.40
C GLN A 112 3.91 -3.23 15.13
N ALA A 113 5.09 -2.61 15.24
CA ALA A 113 6.02 -2.37 14.13
C ALA A 113 6.86 -3.62 13.78
N ASP A 114 6.18 -4.72 13.49
CA ASP A 114 6.82 -6.01 13.17
C ASP A 114 7.35 -6.10 11.73
N GLY A 115 7.01 -5.13 10.86
CA GLY A 115 7.42 -5.12 9.44
C GLY A 115 6.64 -6.11 8.57
N VAL A 116 5.57 -6.70 9.10
CA VAL A 116 4.71 -7.67 8.44
C VAL A 116 3.36 -7.03 8.10
N VAL A 117 2.97 -7.14 6.83
CA VAL A 117 1.67 -6.68 6.36
C VAL A 117 0.63 -7.76 6.66
N GLY A 118 0.17 -7.79 7.91
CA GLY A 118 -0.97 -8.59 8.37
C GLY A 118 -2.30 -7.85 8.23
N GLN A 119 -3.38 -8.42 8.76
CA GLN A 119 -4.73 -7.84 8.65
C GLN A 119 -4.81 -6.40 9.20
N ASN A 120 -4.20 -6.09 10.34
CA ASN A 120 -4.23 -4.72 10.87
C ASN A 120 -3.53 -3.72 9.95
N THR A 121 -2.38 -4.11 9.37
CA THR A 121 -1.66 -3.30 8.39
C THR A 121 -2.48 -3.14 7.11
N TRP A 122 -3.12 -4.21 6.62
CA TRP A 122 -4.01 -4.14 5.46
C TRP A 122 -5.20 -3.20 5.69
N ARG A 123 -5.76 -3.18 6.90
CA ARG A 123 -6.83 -2.25 7.27
C ARG A 123 -6.39 -0.80 7.08
N VAL A 124 -5.19 -0.45 7.54
CA VAL A 124 -4.57 0.86 7.34
C VAL A 124 -4.38 1.17 5.85
N LEU A 125 -3.80 0.25 5.08
CA LEU A 125 -3.59 0.42 3.64
C LEU A 125 -4.91 0.61 2.88
N LEU A 126 -5.96 -0.09 3.30
CA LEU A 126 -7.32 0.00 2.75
C LEU A 126 -8.09 1.25 3.22
N GLY A 127 -7.61 1.96 4.26
CA GLY A 127 -8.31 3.11 4.84
C GLY A 127 -9.59 2.75 5.59
N LEU A 128 -9.60 1.58 6.22
CA LEU A 128 -10.72 0.99 6.97
C LEU A 128 -10.65 1.27 8.48
#